data_AF-A0A9D1K0X7-F1
#
_entry.id   AF-A0A9D1K0X7-F1
#
_cell.length_a   1.000
_cell.length_b   1.000
_cell.length_c   1.000
_cell.angle_alpha   90.00
_cell.angle_beta   90.00
_cell.angle_gamma   90.00
#
_symmetry.space_group_name_H-M   'P 1'
#
loop_
_entity.id
_entity.type
_entity.pdbx_description
1 polymer ?
#
loop_
_entity_poly.entity_id
_entity_poly.type
_entity_poly.pdbx_seq_one_letter_code
_entity_poly.pdbx_strand_id
1 'polypeptide(L)'
;MEEEKELAERYNRYGAMLYRLCFVMLCSRQDAEDAVQETFFAYLRHRPEFTDAEHEKAGFLRVATNKCHDLRRTPFWRRRADWN
;
A
#
# COMPACT_ATOMS: atom_id res chain seq x y z
N MET A 1 -16.60 9.90 11.46
CA MET A 1 -17.78 10.22 10.61
C MET A 1 -17.41 10.78 9.24
N GLU A 2 -16.66 11.89 9.10
CA GLU A 2 -16.29 12.42 7.75
C GLU A 2 -14.98 11.82 7.22
N GLU A 3 -13.96 11.73 8.06
CA GLU A 3 -12.66 11.15 7.70
C GLU A 3 -12.76 9.66 7.30
N GLU A 4 -13.65 8.92 7.96
CA GLU A 4 -13.92 7.51 7.64
C GLU A 4 -14.57 7.35 6.26
N LYS A 5 -15.43 8.30 5.86
CA LYS A 5 -16.04 8.30 4.52
C LYS A 5 -14.98 8.62 3.47
N GLU A 6 -14.18 9.65 3.70
CA GLU A 6 -13.04 10.03 2.85
C GLU A 6 -12.10 8.84 2.62
N LEU A 7 -11.81 8.10 3.69
CA LEU A 7 -10.95 6.93 3.64
C LEU A 7 -11.62 5.78 2.89
N ALA A 8 -12.90 5.51 3.16
CA ALA A 8 -13.67 4.47 2.50
C ALA A 8 -13.79 4.73 0.99
N GLU A 9 -13.99 5.98 0.57
CA GLU A 9 -14.02 6.36 -0.85
C GLU A 9 -12.69 6.05 -1.55
N ARG A 10 -11.56 6.42 -0.93
CA ARG A 10 -10.23 6.14 -1.48
C ARG A 10 -9.89 4.66 -1.44
N TYR A 11 -10.32 3.96 -0.41
CA TYR A 11 -10.19 2.51 -0.31
C TYR A 11 -10.96 1.80 -1.41
N ASN A 12 -12.21 2.21 -1.66
CA ASN A 12 -13.02 1.68 -2.76
C ASN A 12 -12.40 1.99 -4.13
N ARG A 13 -11.77 3.16 -4.29
CA ARG A 13 -11.14 3.58 -5.55
C ARG A 13 -9.82 2.86 -5.83
N TYR A 14 -8.95 2.74 -4.83
CA TYR A 14 -7.55 2.29 -5.04
C TYR A 14 -7.23 0.96 -4.39
N GLY A 15 -7.98 0.50 -3.39
CA GLY A 15 -7.65 -0.67 -2.56
C GLY A 15 -7.40 -1.93 -3.39
N ALA A 16 -8.28 -2.26 -4.33
CA ALA A 16 -8.10 -3.43 -5.19
C ALA A 16 -6.89 -3.33 -6.12
N MET A 17 -6.56 -2.13 -6.60
CA MET A 17 -5.38 -1.89 -7.44
C MET A 17 -4.09 -2.04 -6.62
N LEU A 18 -4.05 -1.43 -5.44
CA LEU A 18 -2.90 -1.51 -4.54
C LEU A 18 -2.69 -2.94 -4.05
N TYR A 19 -3.76 -3.66 -3.74
CA TYR A 19 -3.67 -5.07 -3.36
C TYR A 19 -3.05 -5.92 -4.46
N ARG A 20 -3.48 -5.78 -5.72
CA ARG A 20 -2.89 -6.50 -6.86
C ARG A 20 -1.41 -6.17 -7.03
N LEU A 21 -1.03 -4.90 -6.91
CA LEU A 21 0.36 -4.47 -6.96
C LEU A 21 1.19 -5.14 -5.86
N CYS A 22 0.78 -5.00 -4.60
CA CYS A 22 1.50 -5.55 -3.46
C CYS A 22 1.57 -7.08 -3.54
N PHE A 23 0.50 -7.74 -3.97
CA PHE A 23 0.47 -9.19 -4.14
C PHE A 23 1.45 -9.68 -5.20
N VAL A 24 1.57 -9.00 -6.34
CA VAL A 24 2.58 -9.32 -7.37
C VAL A 24 3.99 -9.09 -6.86
N MET A 25 4.21 -8.06 -6.02
CA MET A 25 5.54 -7.75 -5.49
C MET A 25 5.99 -8.66 -4.35
N LEU A 26 5.05 -9.18 -3.55
CA LEU A 26 5.31 -9.89 -2.31
C LEU A 26 4.93 -11.37 -2.36
N CYS A 27 4.11 -11.81 -3.31
CA CYS A 27 3.64 -13.20 -3.42
C CYS A 27 3.06 -13.77 -2.11
N SER A 28 2.55 -12.92 -1.23
CA SER A 28 2.01 -13.25 0.09
C SER A 28 0.74 -12.45 0.31
N ARG A 29 -0.36 -13.15 0.60
CA ARG A 29 -1.67 -12.50 0.87
C ARG A 29 -1.56 -11.58 2.09
N GLN A 30 -0.98 -12.07 3.17
CA GLN A 30 -0.84 -11.34 4.44
C GLN A 30 0.02 -10.08 4.25
N ASP A 31 1.23 -10.24 3.69
CA ASP A 31 2.11 -9.09 3.50
C ASP A 31 1.49 -8.06 2.52
N ALA A 32 0.71 -8.51 1.53
CA ALA A 32 0.01 -7.62 0.62
C ALA A 32 -1.13 -6.84 1.30
N GLU A 33 -1.94 -7.50 2.13
CA GLU A 33 -2.99 -6.85 2.93
C GLU A 33 -2.38 -5.82 3.90
N ASP A 34 -1.30 -6.19 4.57
CA ASP A 34 -0.59 -5.30 5.51
C ASP A 34 0.01 -4.08 4.78
N ALA A 35 0.66 -4.28 3.62
CA ALA A 35 1.21 -3.18 2.83
C ALA A 35 0.12 -2.21 2.34
N VAL A 36 -1.05 -2.71 1.97
CA VAL A 36 -2.20 -1.86 1.60
C VAL A 36 -2.68 -1.07 2.81
N GLN A 37 -2.88 -1.72 3.96
CA GLN A 37 -3.30 -1.05 5.19
C GLN A 37 -2.31 0.04 5.61
N GLU A 38 -1.01 -0.27 5.63
CA GLU A 38 0.05 0.71 5.92
C GLU A 38 0.06 1.90 4.95
N THR A 39 -0.27 1.67 3.68
CA THR A 39 -0.37 2.74 2.69
C THR A 39 -1.50 3.71 3.05
N PHE A 40 -2.67 3.20 3.42
CA PHE A 40 -3.80 4.02 3.86
C PHE A 40 -3.54 4.68 5.22
N PHE A 41 -2.84 4.03 6.15
CA PHE A 41 -2.40 4.66 7.40
C PHE A 41 -1.41 5.81 7.15
N ALA A 42 -0.47 5.64 6.21
CA ALA A 42 0.44 6.71 5.83
C ALA A 42 -0.31 7.91 5.23
N TYR A 43 -1.34 7.64 4.40
CA TYR A 43 -2.22 8.67 3.87
C TYR A 43 -2.95 9.44 4.98
N LEU A 44 -3.57 8.73 5.95
CA LEU A 44 -4.25 9.36 7.08
C LEU A 44 -3.32 10.19 7.96
N ARG A 45 -2.08 9.72 8.15
CA ARG A 45 -1.08 10.39 8.98
C ARG A 45 -0.53 11.66 8.33
N HIS A 46 -0.27 11.62 7.03
CA HIS A 46 0.41 12.72 6.34
C HIS A 46 -0.54 13.69 5.65
N ARG A 47 -1.79 13.29 5.37
CA ARG A 47 -2.83 14.09 4.71
C ARG A 47 -2.28 14.92 3.53
N PRO A 48 -1.63 14.28 2.55
CA PRO A 48 -1.05 15.00 1.42
C PRO A 48 -2.12 15.71 0.61
N GLU A 49 -1.80 16.91 0.12
CA GLU A 49 -2.61 17.61 -0.86
C GLU A 49 -2.33 17.05 -2.26
N PHE A 50 -3.40 16.77 -3.01
CA PHE A 50 -3.31 16.28 -4.38
C PHE A 50 -3.90 17.29 -5.34
N THR A 51 -3.27 17.43 -6.50
CA THR A 51 -3.70 18.35 -7.56
C THR A 51 -4.86 17.81 -8.37
N ASP A 52 -4.88 16.48 -8.56
CA ASP A 52 -5.86 15.75 -9.36
C ASP A 52 -5.84 14.26 -8.99
N ALA A 53 -6.76 13.50 -9.58
CA ALA A 53 -6.91 12.06 -9.31
C ALA A 53 -5.71 11.21 -9.77
N GLU A 54 -4.99 11.61 -10.83
CA GLU A 54 -3.80 10.87 -11.28
C GLU A 54 -2.60 11.14 -10.36
N HIS A 55 -2.45 12.36 -9.84
CA HIS A 55 -1.46 12.67 -8.81
C HIS A 55 -1.76 11.90 -7.51
N GLU A 56 -3.02 11.84 -7.08
CA GLU A 56 -3.44 11.03 -5.93
C GLU A 56 -3.08 9.56 -6.12
N LYS A 57 -3.48 8.99 -7.27
CA LYS A 57 -3.16 7.60 -7.64
C LYS A 57 -1.67 7.33 -7.67
N ALA A 58 -0.87 8.22 -8.27
CA ALA A 58 0.58 8.10 -8.31
C ALA A 58 1.20 8.14 -6.90
N GLY A 59 0.65 8.97 -6.00
CA GLY A 59 1.02 9.01 -4.59
C GLY A 59 0.79 7.67 -3.90
N PHE A 60 -0.41 7.11 -4.04
CA PHE A 60 -0.76 5.79 -3.49
C PHE A 60 0.14 4.68 -4.02
N LEU A 61 0.36 4.62 -5.34
CA LEU A 61 1.23 3.63 -5.98
C LEU A 61 2.67 3.74 -5.48
N ARG A 62 3.20 4.97 -5.37
CA ARG A 62 4.56 5.20 -4.86
C ARG A 62 4.70 4.72 -3.42
N VAL A 63 3.76 5.06 -2.54
CA VAL A 63 3.82 4.66 -1.14
C VAL A 63 3.74 3.13 -1.01
N ALA A 64 2.77 2.49 -1.67
CA ALA A 64 2.63 1.03 -1.65
C ALA A 64 3.88 0.31 -2.19
N THR A 65 4.46 0.81 -3.29
CA THR A 65 5.69 0.28 -3.87
C THR A 65 6.86 0.38 -2.90
N ASN A 66 7.02 1.54 -2.23
CA ASN A 66 8.06 1.74 -1.22
C ASN A 66 7.89 0.77 -0.05
N LYS A 67 6.67 0.58 0.45
CA LYS A 67 6.37 -0.40 1.50
C LYS A 67 6.75 -1.83 1.12
N CYS A 68 6.41 -2.25 -0.10
CA CYS A 68 6.80 -3.57 -0.60
C CYS A 68 8.32 -3.72 -0.69
N HIS A 69 9.04 -2.69 -1.15
CA HIS A 69 10.51 -2.71 -1.18
C HIS A 69 11.12 -2.79 0.22
N ASP A 70 10.60 -2.04 1.18
CA ASP A 70 11.07 -2.05 2.56
C ASP A 70 10.90 -3.43 3.20
N LEU A 71 9.73 -4.07 3.00
CA LEU A 71 9.48 -5.45 3.46
C LEU A 71 10.50 -6.44 2.87
N ARG A 72 10.73 -6.39 1.55
CA ARG A 72 11.70 -7.27 0.86
C ARG A 72 13.16 -7.01 1.28
N ARG A 73 13.47 -5.82 1.80
CA ARG A 73 14.80 -5.50 2.33
C ARG A 73 15.03 -6.09 3.71
N THR A 74 13.98 -6.44 4.46
CA THR A 74 14.14 -7.01 5.80
C THR A 74 14.83 -8.39 5.76
N PRO A 75 15.71 -8.70 6.74
CA PRO A 75 16.38 -10.00 6.81
C PRO A 75 15.42 -11.18 6.91
N PHE A 76 14.27 -10.97 7.54
CA PHE A 76 13.22 -11.97 7.68
C PHE A 76 12.64 -12.39 6.33
N TRP A 77 12.42 -11.42 5.43
CA TRP A 77 11.91 -11.70 4.09
C TRP A 77 12.91 -12.43 3.22
N ARG A 78 14.20 -12.07 3.31
CA ARG A 78 15.29 -12.80 2.63
C ARG A 78 15.33 -14.26 3.07
N ARG A 79 15.27 -14.50 4.37
CA ARG A 79 15.25 -15.87 4.92
C ARG A 79 14.06 -16.67 4.40
N ARG A 80 12.84 -16.11 4.29
CA ARG A 80 11.68 -16.82 3.73
C ARG A 80 11.89 -17.27 2.28
N ALA A 81 12.61 -16.49 1.48
CA ALA A 81 12.90 -16.84 0.09
C ALA A 81 13.87 -18.03 -0.02
N ASP A 82 14.76 -18.19 0.96
CA ASP A 82 15.77 -19.26 1.01
C ASP A 82 15.20 -20.64 1.41
N TRP A 83 13.93 -20.73 1.83
CA TRP A 83 13.23 -21.98 2.17
C TRP A 83 12.41 -22.58 1.01
N ASN A 84 12.50 -22.01 -0.19
CA ASN A 84 11.98 -22.61 -1.44
C ASN A 84 13.12 -23.26 -2.24
#